data_AF-C5EZY0-F1
#
_entry.id   AF-C5EZY0-F1
#
_cell.length_a   1.000
_cell.length_b   1.000
_cell.length_c   1.000
_cell.angle_alpha   90.00
_cell.angle_beta   90.00
_cell.angle_gamma   90.00
#
_symmetry.space_group_name_H-M   'P 1'
#
loop_
_entity.id
_entity.type
_entity.pdbx_description
1 polymer ?
#
loop_
_entity_poly.entity_id
_entity_poly.type
_entity_poly.pdbx_seq_one_letter_code
_entity_poly.pdbx_strand_id
1 'polypeptide(L)'
;MQNFLQHFFNISSFYTLIILFCLAGIFYFLSRIKQQNWQLIGALVFGVVFACFILTLAGFPTQGLGYFKDSTKLHWLYEVHIWLSFINSLFISFLRLMVIPLIFVGLVYAICNLDKTTKLKWTAIFSFASLMITTAIAAIIGLLLGVAFNLGVGVEAGVTEKSIRGVESFNSMILGFVPNNIIGAANSNNILGVVIFAIFFGFCAYLVGRQENFEQNFNIFKKWLTFIYLVISKMIGVLIKIMPYTIVTMIVDTLLVNGIDSIIEAGLFVILIYISWVLVFVIHSAILGFLGLNPIVYFKKAFKALLMAFVSRSSAGTLPLTIDCLEKLGVSRGGATFVGSISTTMGMNGCAGYYAALVCVFMLNALGIPLGFSEGVIIVLLCVITSFGIAGIPGITIMILSILLSGLGLESHFSLLAIILAIDPILDMARTSSNVSGGMIASIVTEKKLGNLEIQKYYS
;
A
#
# COMPACT_ATOMS: atom_id res chain seq x y z
N MET A 1 -12.52 -44.50 5.36
CA MET A 1 -11.56 -43.53 5.94
C MET A 1 -10.72 -42.84 4.85
N GLN A 2 -10.12 -43.57 3.90
CA GLN A 2 -9.43 -42.98 2.73
C GLN A 2 -10.30 -42.00 1.92
N ASN A 3 -11.54 -42.37 1.56
CA ASN A 3 -12.45 -41.45 0.84
C ASN A 3 -12.85 -40.20 1.64
N PHE A 4 -12.91 -40.27 2.97
CA PHE A 4 -13.23 -39.08 3.80
C PHE A 4 -12.03 -38.15 3.92
N LEU A 5 -10.82 -38.69 4.14
CA LEU A 5 -9.60 -37.89 4.19
C LEU A 5 -9.27 -37.26 2.83
N GLN A 6 -9.54 -37.96 1.72
CA GLN A 6 -9.41 -37.41 0.38
C GLN A 6 -10.44 -36.32 0.07
N HIS A 7 -11.74 -36.61 0.23
CA HIS A 7 -12.78 -35.66 -0.19
C HIS A 7 -13.05 -34.52 0.79
N PHE A 8 -12.84 -34.73 2.09
CA PHE A 8 -13.11 -33.72 3.11
C PHE A 8 -11.86 -32.93 3.49
N PHE A 9 -10.70 -33.59 3.65
CA PHE A 9 -9.45 -32.94 4.04
C PHE A 9 -8.51 -32.64 2.88
N ASN A 10 -8.77 -33.12 1.66
CA ASN A 10 -7.83 -33.03 0.53
C ASN A 10 -6.44 -33.57 0.91
N ILE A 11 -6.38 -34.73 1.60
CA ILE A 11 -5.13 -35.39 1.95
C ILE A 11 -5.18 -36.84 1.44
N SER A 12 -4.48 -37.10 0.35
CA SER A 12 -4.30 -38.44 -0.22
C SER A 12 -2.89 -38.99 -0.04
N SER A 13 -1.90 -38.10 0.07
CA SER A 13 -0.49 -38.46 0.01
C SER A 13 0.25 -38.18 1.31
N PHE A 14 1.22 -39.05 1.63
CA PHE A 14 2.15 -38.85 2.74
C PHE A 14 3.04 -37.60 2.54
N TYR A 15 3.34 -37.25 1.28
CA TYR A 15 4.08 -36.01 0.97
C TYR A 15 3.31 -34.76 1.38
N THR A 16 1.99 -34.73 1.19
CA THR A 16 1.12 -33.62 1.63
C THR A 16 1.23 -33.43 3.15
N LEU A 17 1.18 -34.52 3.93
CA LEU A 17 1.31 -34.47 5.38
C LEU A 17 2.68 -33.96 5.83
N ILE A 18 3.77 -34.44 5.21
CA ILE A 18 5.13 -33.97 5.51
C ILE A 18 5.23 -32.46 5.27
N ILE A 19 4.72 -31.97 4.14
CA ILE A 19 4.80 -30.55 3.78
C ILE A 19 4.01 -29.69 4.75
N LEU A 20 2.79 -30.10 5.12
CA LEU A 20 2.00 -29.39 6.12
C LEU A 20 2.69 -29.39 7.50
N PHE A 21 3.36 -30.48 7.87
CA PHE A 21 4.14 -30.54 9.11
C PHE A 21 5.37 -29.62 9.06
N CYS A 22 6.12 -29.59 7.94
CA CYS A 22 7.21 -28.66 7.74
C CYS A 22 6.74 -27.20 7.78
N LEU A 23 5.60 -26.89 7.18
CA LEU A 23 4.99 -25.56 7.22
C LEU A 23 4.65 -25.15 8.66
N ALA A 24 4.08 -26.06 9.46
CA ALA A 24 3.83 -25.81 10.89
C ALA A 24 5.14 -25.58 11.68
N GLY A 25 6.21 -26.30 11.33
CA GLY A 25 7.55 -26.08 11.88
C GLY A 25 8.11 -24.69 11.55
N ILE A 26 7.95 -24.24 10.30
CA ILE A 26 8.34 -22.88 9.88
C ILE A 26 7.53 -21.84 10.66
N PHE A 27 6.22 -22.03 10.81
CA PHE A 27 5.38 -21.12 11.59
C PHE A 27 5.83 -21.07 13.05
N TYR A 28 6.14 -22.22 13.66
CA TYR A 28 6.67 -22.26 15.01
C TYR A 28 7.99 -21.46 15.12
N PHE A 29 8.92 -21.64 14.18
CA PHE A 29 10.17 -20.89 14.19
C PHE A 29 9.97 -19.39 14.03
N LEU A 30 9.13 -18.98 13.07
CA LEU A 30 8.76 -17.57 12.86
C LEU A 30 8.14 -16.95 14.10
N SER A 31 7.33 -17.69 14.85
CA SER A 31 6.71 -17.19 16.10
C SER A 31 7.71 -16.85 17.20
N ARG A 32 8.94 -17.41 17.14
CA ARG A 32 10.02 -17.15 18.11
C ARG A 32 10.79 -15.87 17.82
N ILE A 33 10.70 -15.32 16.60
CA ILE A 33 11.39 -14.09 16.22
C ILE A 33 10.65 -12.89 16.84
N LYS A 34 11.22 -12.30 17.89
CA LYS A 34 10.60 -11.19 18.64
C LYS A 34 10.47 -9.88 17.85
N GLN A 35 11.42 -9.61 16.95
CA GLN A 35 11.42 -8.38 16.15
C GLN A 35 10.65 -8.58 14.85
N GLN A 36 9.57 -7.84 14.67
CA GLN A 36 8.65 -7.99 13.54
C GLN A 36 9.33 -7.80 12.17
N ASN A 37 10.30 -6.89 12.06
CA ASN A 37 11.04 -6.66 10.82
C ASN A 37 11.80 -7.92 10.39
N TRP A 38 12.52 -8.54 11.32
CA TRP A 38 13.25 -9.79 11.08
C TRP A 38 12.33 -10.98 10.89
N GLN A 39 11.15 -10.97 11.53
CA GLN A 39 10.15 -12.02 11.33
C GLN A 39 9.63 -12.03 9.88
N LEU A 40 9.41 -10.85 9.30
CA LEU A 40 8.99 -10.72 7.90
C LEU A 40 10.09 -11.10 6.91
N ILE A 41 11.33 -10.67 7.16
CA ILE A 41 12.48 -11.08 6.32
C ILE A 41 12.69 -12.59 6.43
N GLY A 42 12.60 -13.14 7.65
CA GLY A 42 12.66 -14.58 7.89
C GLY A 42 11.56 -15.32 7.13
N ALA A 43 10.32 -14.81 7.14
CA ALA A 43 9.21 -15.40 6.40
C ALA A 43 9.48 -15.45 4.89
N LEU A 44 10.05 -14.38 4.33
CA LEU A 44 10.47 -14.35 2.93
C LEU A 44 11.51 -15.45 2.63
N VAL A 45 12.60 -15.49 3.42
CA VAL A 45 13.68 -16.46 3.22
C VAL A 45 13.18 -17.89 3.38
N PHE A 46 12.44 -18.18 4.46
CA PHE A 46 11.86 -19.50 4.67
C PHE A 46 10.84 -19.86 3.59
N GLY A 47 10.02 -18.92 3.13
CA GLY A 47 9.07 -19.14 2.06
C GLY A 47 9.74 -19.54 0.75
N VAL A 48 10.77 -18.80 0.32
CA VAL A 48 11.53 -19.11 -0.90
C VAL A 48 12.28 -20.44 -0.76
N VAL A 49 13.00 -20.65 0.36
CA VAL A 49 13.73 -21.90 0.59
C VAL A 49 12.79 -23.11 0.63
N PHE A 50 11.64 -22.96 1.29
CA PHE A 50 10.65 -24.02 1.39
C PHE A 50 9.96 -24.31 0.06
N ALA A 51 9.67 -23.28 -0.73
CA ALA A 51 9.16 -23.43 -2.09
C ALA A 51 10.17 -24.16 -2.99
N CYS A 52 11.44 -23.75 -2.97
CA CYS A 52 12.51 -24.45 -3.69
C CYS A 52 12.63 -25.90 -3.23
N PHE A 53 12.54 -26.18 -1.93
CA PHE A 53 12.53 -27.55 -1.41
C PHE A 53 11.37 -28.38 -1.99
N ILE A 54 10.15 -27.85 -1.98
CA ILE A 54 8.97 -28.53 -2.56
C ILE A 54 9.16 -28.76 -4.07
N LEU A 55 9.66 -27.75 -4.81
CA LEU A 55 9.92 -27.86 -6.24
C LEU A 55 11.01 -28.89 -6.55
N THR A 56 12.07 -28.99 -5.73
CA THR A 56 13.11 -30.03 -5.89
C THR A 56 12.55 -31.43 -5.67
N LEU A 57 11.69 -31.63 -4.65
CA LEU A 57 11.01 -32.91 -4.42
C LEU A 57 10.09 -33.29 -5.58
N ALA A 58 9.48 -32.29 -6.23
CA ALA A 58 8.64 -32.48 -7.40
C ALA A 58 9.41 -32.64 -8.72
N GLY A 59 10.72 -32.41 -8.73
CA GLY A 59 11.57 -32.46 -9.93
C GLY A 59 11.42 -31.26 -10.87
N PHE A 60 11.12 -30.07 -10.34
CA PHE A 60 10.85 -28.83 -11.08
C PHE A 60 9.84 -29.03 -12.23
N PRO A 61 8.60 -29.38 -11.91
CA PRO A 61 7.58 -29.56 -12.93
C PRO A 61 7.33 -28.24 -13.66
N THR A 62 7.36 -28.28 -15.00
CA THR A 62 7.05 -27.13 -15.86
C THR A 62 5.59 -27.05 -16.25
N GLN A 63 4.79 -28.07 -15.89
CA GLN A 63 3.35 -28.10 -16.16
C GLN A 63 2.57 -27.36 -15.08
N GLY A 64 1.47 -26.72 -15.46
CA GLY A 64 0.63 -25.96 -14.52
C GLY A 64 -0.31 -26.82 -13.66
N LEU A 65 -1.12 -26.14 -12.85
CA LEU A 65 -2.01 -26.72 -11.84
C LEU A 65 -2.99 -27.79 -12.34
N GLY A 66 -3.49 -27.66 -13.57
CA GLY A 66 -4.40 -28.64 -14.17
C GLY A 66 -3.75 -30.02 -14.31
N TYR A 67 -2.46 -30.07 -14.65
CA TYR A 67 -1.71 -31.32 -14.72
C TYR A 67 -1.48 -31.92 -13.34
N PHE A 68 -1.24 -31.09 -12.30
CA PHE A 68 -1.06 -31.59 -10.93
C PHE A 68 -2.32 -32.26 -10.41
N LYS A 69 -3.50 -31.70 -10.72
CA LYS A 69 -4.79 -32.27 -10.30
C LYS A 69 -4.99 -33.68 -10.85
N ASP A 70 -4.67 -33.90 -12.12
CA ASP A 70 -4.96 -35.17 -12.81
C ASP A 70 -3.79 -36.18 -12.75
N SER A 71 -2.60 -35.74 -12.33
CA SER A 71 -1.40 -36.58 -12.26
C SER A 71 -1.36 -37.44 -10.99
N THR A 72 -1.23 -38.76 -11.15
CA THR A 72 -1.12 -39.71 -10.04
C THR A 72 0.15 -39.52 -9.20
N LYS A 73 1.22 -38.97 -9.80
CA LYS A 73 2.51 -38.74 -9.11
C LYS A 73 2.61 -37.37 -8.44
N LEU A 74 1.94 -36.36 -9.00
CA LEU A 74 2.05 -34.97 -8.55
C LEU A 74 0.78 -34.44 -7.88
N HIS A 75 -0.26 -35.27 -7.68
CA HIS A 75 -1.50 -34.88 -7.02
C HIS A 75 -1.30 -34.20 -5.65
N TRP A 76 -0.27 -34.62 -4.92
CA TRP A 76 0.07 -34.03 -3.62
C TRP A 76 0.43 -32.53 -3.72
N LEU A 77 0.97 -32.05 -4.85
CA LEU A 77 1.20 -30.61 -5.06
C LEU A 77 -0.12 -29.83 -5.17
N TYR A 78 -1.12 -30.42 -5.82
CA TYR A 78 -2.45 -29.83 -5.92
C TYR A 78 -3.13 -29.76 -4.56
N GLU A 79 -2.97 -30.80 -3.72
CA GLU A 79 -3.45 -30.78 -2.33
C GLU A 79 -2.76 -29.70 -1.49
N VAL A 80 -1.43 -29.59 -1.60
CA VAL A 80 -0.66 -28.54 -0.95
C VAL A 80 -1.17 -27.16 -1.40
N HIS A 81 -1.35 -26.94 -2.70
CA HIS A 81 -1.93 -25.71 -3.23
C HIS A 81 -3.30 -25.39 -2.58
N ILE A 82 -4.21 -26.36 -2.45
CA ILE A 82 -5.53 -26.13 -1.83
C ILE A 82 -5.38 -25.59 -0.39
N TRP A 83 -4.49 -26.20 0.41
CA TRP A 83 -4.26 -25.77 1.78
C TRP A 83 -3.61 -24.39 1.87
N LEU A 84 -2.63 -24.10 1.02
CA LEU A 84 -1.97 -22.79 0.96
C LEU A 84 -2.97 -21.72 0.50
N SER A 85 -3.71 -22.00 -0.57
CA SER A 85 -4.76 -21.14 -1.14
C SER A 85 -5.86 -20.85 -0.12
N PHE A 86 -6.25 -21.80 0.72
CA PHE A 86 -7.19 -21.58 1.82
C PHE A 86 -6.66 -20.56 2.85
N ILE A 87 -5.41 -20.72 3.33
CA ILE A 87 -4.78 -19.78 4.27
C ILE A 87 -4.67 -18.39 3.64
N ASN A 88 -4.25 -18.32 2.38
CA ASN A 88 -4.10 -17.07 1.62
C ASN A 88 -5.47 -16.37 1.47
N SER A 89 -6.49 -17.10 1.06
CA SER A 89 -7.86 -16.58 0.85
C SER A 89 -8.50 -16.09 2.15
N LEU A 90 -8.28 -16.79 3.26
CA LEU A 90 -8.77 -16.38 4.58
C LEU A 90 -8.15 -15.04 4.99
N PHE A 91 -6.84 -14.90 4.85
CA PHE A 91 -6.13 -13.65 5.15
C PHE A 91 -6.60 -12.49 4.26
N ILE A 92 -6.69 -12.70 2.94
CA ILE A 92 -7.18 -11.69 1.98
C ILE A 92 -8.62 -11.28 2.32
N SER A 93 -9.47 -12.22 2.73
CA SER A 93 -10.86 -11.91 3.11
C SER A 93 -10.94 -11.01 4.34
N PHE A 94 -10.11 -11.27 5.36
CA PHE A 94 -10.02 -10.38 6.53
C PHE A 94 -9.49 -8.99 6.17
N LEU A 95 -8.52 -8.91 5.26
CA LEU A 95 -8.02 -7.63 4.77
C LEU A 95 -9.13 -6.85 4.07
N ARG A 96 -9.83 -7.47 3.12
CA ARG A 96 -10.97 -6.86 2.39
C ARG A 96 -12.05 -6.37 3.35
N LEU A 97 -12.37 -7.14 4.39
CA LEU A 97 -13.33 -6.75 5.43
C LEU A 97 -12.93 -5.45 6.15
N MET A 98 -11.64 -5.21 6.36
CA MET A 98 -11.15 -4.02 7.06
C MET A 98 -11.06 -2.77 6.19
N VAL A 99 -11.06 -2.90 4.86
CA VAL A 99 -10.82 -1.78 3.94
C VAL A 99 -11.85 -0.65 4.11
N ILE A 100 -13.14 -0.96 4.05
CA ILE A 100 -14.21 0.05 4.10
C ILE A 100 -14.27 0.79 5.45
N PRO A 101 -14.33 0.08 6.61
CA PRO A 101 -14.36 0.76 7.92
C PRO A 101 -13.16 1.68 8.13
N LEU A 102 -11.99 1.23 7.71
CA LEU A 102 -10.73 1.93 7.89
C LEU A 102 -10.65 3.19 7.04
N ILE A 103 -11.01 3.11 5.75
CA ILE A 103 -11.03 4.28 4.87
C ILE A 103 -11.99 5.33 5.41
N PHE A 104 -13.22 4.92 5.73
CA PHE A 104 -14.24 5.87 6.21
C PHE A 104 -13.81 6.54 7.51
N VAL A 105 -13.46 5.75 8.53
CA VAL A 105 -13.07 6.31 9.83
C VAL A 105 -11.75 7.07 9.74
N GLY A 106 -10.77 6.59 8.99
CA GLY A 106 -9.46 7.22 8.82
C GLY A 106 -9.54 8.59 8.16
N LEU A 107 -10.32 8.72 7.08
CA LEU A 107 -10.54 10.00 6.39
C LEU A 107 -11.28 11.00 7.27
N VAL A 108 -12.36 10.57 7.90
CA VAL A 108 -13.15 11.45 8.80
C VAL A 108 -12.30 11.87 10.00
N TYR A 109 -11.52 10.95 10.58
CA TYR A 109 -10.57 11.23 11.67
C TYR A 109 -9.52 12.26 11.25
N ALA A 110 -8.94 12.12 10.06
CA ALA A 110 -7.92 13.05 9.57
C ALA A 110 -8.48 14.47 9.39
N ILE A 111 -9.68 14.60 8.80
CA ILE A 111 -10.30 15.92 8.55
C ILE A 111 -10.78 16.58 9.86
N CYS A 112 -11.39 15.81 10.77
CA CYS A 112 -11.94 16.38 12.00
C CYS A 112 -10.87 16.77 13.04
N ASN A 113 -9.64 16.25 12.93
CA ASN A 113 -8.51 16.63 13.81
C ASN A 113 -7.65 17.76 13.24
N LEU A 114 -8.07 18.46 12.18
CA LEU A 114 -7.40 19.66 11.69
C LEU A 114 -7.55 20.80 12.73
N ASP A 115 -6.43 21.42 13.11
CA ASP A 115 -6.41 22.46 14.17
C ASP A 115 -7.25 23.70 13.85
N LYS A 116 -7.79 24.37 14.88
CA LYS A 116 -8.76 25.47 14.75
C LYS A 116 -8.19 26.82 14.26
N THR A 117 -6.92 26.95 13.91
CA THR A 117 -6.31 28.28 13.69
C THR A 117 -6.75 28.95 12.38
N THR A 118 -6.97 30.27 12.38
CA THR A 118 -7.54 31.01 11.23
C THR A 118 -6.55 31.15 10.06
N LYS A 119 -5.24 30.95 10.29
CA LYS A 119 -4.19 30.86 9.24
C LYS A 119 -4.16 29.50 8.53
N LEU A 120 -5.04 28.56 8.89
CA LEU A 120 -5.02 27.17 8.45
C LEU A 120 -5.66 26.95 7.06
N LYS A 121 -6.58 27.80 6.59
CA LYS A 121 -7.27 27.54 5.31
C LYS A 121 -6.28 27.47 4.14
N TRP A 122 -5.42 28.47 3.99
CA TRP A 122 -4.45 28.51 2.91
C TRP A 122 -3.31 27.51 3.12
N THR A 123 -2.82 27.36 4.36
CA THR A 123 -1.82 26.34 4.73
C THR A 123 -2.30 24.94 4.37
N ALA A 124 -3.55 24.61 4.70
CA ALA A 124 -4.19 23.37 4.28
C ALA A 124 -4.25 23.29 2.75
N ILE A 125 -4.91 24.22 2.06
CA ILE A 125 -5.10 24.13 0.60
C ILE A 125 -3.76 23.93 -0.14
N PHE A 126 -2.73 24.70 0.20
CA PHE A 126 -1.42 24.56 -0.44
C PHE A 126 -0.69 23.27 -0.06
N SER A 127 -0.79 22.82 1.20
CA SER A 127 -0.16 21.55 1.59
C SER A 127 -0.85 20.35 0.95
N PHE A 128 -2.18 20.32 0.93
CA PHE A 128 -2.98 19.31 0.21
C PHE A 128 -2.61 19.30 -1.27
N ALA A 129 -2.63 20.46 -1.93
CA ALA A 129 -2.28 20.56 -3.35
C ALA A 129 -0.85 20.06 -3.61
N SER A 130 0.12 20.47 -2.79
CA SER A 130 1.50 20.02 -2.94
C SER A 130 1.64 18.51 -2.76
N LEU A 131 0.99 17.93 -1.75
CA LEU A 131 1.01 16.49 -1.48
C LEU A 131 0.40 15.68 -2.63
N MET A 132 -0.71 16.16 -3.21
CA MET A 132 -1.37 15.49 -4.33
C MET A 132 -0.53 15.57 -5.61
N ILE A 133 0.03 16.74 -5.89
CA ILE A 133 0.88 16.94 -7.07
C ILE A 133 2.13 16.07 -6.99
N THR A 134 2.82 16.03 -5.84
CA THR A 134 4.01 15.18 -5.70
C THR A 134 3.67 13.69 -5.80
N THR A 135 2.49 13.28 -5.31
CA THR A 135 2.03 11.89 -5.44
C THR A 135 1.69 11.55 -6.89
N ALA A 136 1.04 12.45 -7.62
CA ALA A 136 0.75 12.27 -9.04
C ALA A 136 2.04 12.13 -9.85
N ILE A 137 3.05 12.98 -9.59
CA ILE A 137 4.36 12.88 -10.24
C ILE A 137 5.03 11.54 -9.92
N ALA A 138 4.98 11.10 -8.66
CA ALA A 138 5.53 9.80 -8.27
C ALA A 138 4.80 8.63 -8.95
N ALA A 139 3.47 8.70 -9.08
CA ALA A 139 2.68 7.71 -9.81
C ALA A 139 3.06 7.67 -11.30
N ILE A 140 3.27 8.83 -11.93
CA ILE A 140 3.74 8.91 -13.31
C ILE A 140 5.12 8.26 -13.46
N ILE A 141 6.05 8.51 -12.52
CA ILE A 141 7.37 7.85 -12.53
C ILE A 141 7.22 6.33 -12.48
N GLY A 142 6.42 5.80 -11.54
CA GLY A 142 6.19 4.37 -11.41
C GLY A 142 5.54 3.78 -12.65
N LEU A 143 4.56 4.48 -13.23
CA LEU A 143 3.88 4.07 -14.46
C LEU A 143 4.86 4.01 -15.64
N LEU A 144 5.64 5.07 -15.86
CA LEU A 144 6.60 5.15 -16.96
C LEU A 144 7.68 4.08 -16.85
N LEU A 145 8.19 3.82 -15.63
CA LEU A 145 9.16 2.76 -15.40
C LEU A 145 8.54 1.37 -15.62
N GLY A 146 7.33 1.12 -15.12
CA GLY A 146 6.65 -0.15 -15.33
C GLY A 146 6.45 -0.45 -16.81
N VAL A 147 6.03 0.55 -17.59
CA VAL A 147 5.87 0.44 -19.04
C VAL A 147 7.22 0.24 -19.73
N ALA A 148 8.24 1.05 -19.40
CA ALA A 148 9.53 1.01 -20.07
C ALA A 148 10.27 -0.32 -19.88
N PHE A 149 10.08 -0.97 -18.74
CA PHE A 149 10.71 -2.25 -18.42
C PHE A 149 9.77 -3.45 -18.65
N ASN A 150 8.59 -3.25 -19.24
CA ASN A 150 7.61 -4.30 -19.49
C ASN A 150 7.29 -5.15 -18.24
N LEU A 151 7.17 -4.49 -17.08
CA LEU A 151 7.01 -5.17 -15.79
C LEU A 151 5.77 -6.07 -15.78
N GLY A 152 5.92 -7.35 -15.45
CA GLY A 152 4.83 -8.33 -15.43
C GLY A 152 4.48 -8.96 -16.78
N VAL A 153 5.17 -8.59 -17.88
CA VAL A 153 5.01 -9.28 -19.17
C VAL A 153 5.68 -10.66 -19.09
N GLY A 154 4.93 -11.71 -19.42
CA GLY A 154 5.41 -13.10 -19.35
C GLY A 154 4.99 -13.85 -18.08
N VAL A 155 4.32 -13.17 -17.13
CA VAL A 155 3.60 -13.86 -16.05
C VAL A 155 2.29 -14.40 -16.64
N GLU A 156 2.23 -15.70 -16.92
CA GLU A 156 1.00 -16.35 -17.42
C GLU A 156 -0.01 -16.58 -16.28
N ALA A 157 -0.60 -15.49 -15.78
CA ALA A 157 -1.75 -15.57 -14.89
C ALA A 157 -3.01 -15.83 -15.72
N GLY A 158 -3.23 -17.11 -16.08
CA GLY A 158 -4.32 -17.62 -16.92
C GLY A 158 -5.45 -16.63 -17.23
N VAL A 159 -5.54 -16.24 -18.51
CA VAL A 159 -6.49 -15.25 -19.02
C VAL A 159 -7.90 -15.62 -18.57
N THR A 160 -8.42 -14.91 -17.58
CA THR A 160 -9.84 -14.96 -17.25
C THR A 160 -10.47 -13.83 -18.04
N GLU A 161 -11.40 -14.16 -18.94
CA GLU A 161 -12.23 -13.18 -19.67
C GLU A 161 -12.98 -12.28 -18.67
N LYS A 162 -12.32 -11.24 -18.20
CA LYS A 162 -12.95 -10.05 -17.67
C LYS A 162 -12.23 -8.87 -18.27
N SER A 163 -12.89 -8.27 -19.24
CA SER A 163 -12.61 -6.89 -19.60
C SER A 163 -12.58 -6.05 -18.32
N ILE A 164 -11.60 -5.16 -18.20
CA ILE A 164 -11.78 -3.94 -17.38
C ILE A 164 -13.18 -3.45 -17.70
N ARG A 165 -14.00 -3.10 -16.68
CA ARG A 165 -15.30 -2.42 -16.87
C ARG A 165 -15.14 -1.48 -18.07
N GLY A 166 -15.81 -1.81 -19.18
CA GLY A 166 -15.51 -1.22 -20.48
C GLY A 166 -15.40 0.28 -20.34
N VAL A 167 -14.36 0.88 -20.93
CA VAL A 167 -13.97 2.29 -20.78
C VAL A 167 -15.21 3.16 -20.70
N GLU A 168 -15.63 3.45 -19.46
CA GLU A 168 -16.74 4.34 -19.22
C GLU A 168 -16.26 5.74 -19.63
N SER A 169 -17.12 6.53 -20.27
CA SER A 169 -16.80 7.93 -20.55
C SER A 169 -16.30 8.61 -19.27
N PHE A 170 -15.36 9.56 -19.38
CA PHE A 170 -14.85 10.29 -18.21
C PHE A 170 -15.98 10.84 -17.32
N ASN A 171 -17.09 11.24 -17.93
CA ASN A 171 -18.28 11.72 -17.24
C ASN A 171 -19.01 10.61 -16.47
N SER A 172 -19.22 9.44 -17.08
CA SER A 172 -19.81 8.27 -16.38
C SER A 172 -18.87 7.71 -15.31
N MET A 173 -17.56 7.80 -15.52
CA MET A 173 -16.56 7.45 -14.51
C MET A 173 -16.65 8.38 -13.30
N ILE A 174 -16.68 9.72 -13.52
CA ILE A 174 -16.88 10.70 -12.45
C ILE A 174 -18.23 10.51 -11.74
N LEU A 175 -19.30 10.27 -12.48
CA LEU A 175 -20.62 9.99 -11.91
C LEU A 175 -20.60 8.68 -11.09
N GLY A 176 -19.87 7.67 -11.55
CA GLY A 176 -19.65 6.41 -10.85
C GLY A 176 -18.86 6.57 -9.54
N PHE A 177 -18.13 7.68 -9.38
CA PHE A 177 -17.46 8.01 -8.12
C PHE A 177 -18.42 8.53 -7.05
N VAL A 178 -19.59 9.05 -7.43
CA VAL A 178 -20.60 9.52 -6.48
C VAL A 178 -21.63 8.40 -6.30
N PRO A 179 -21.59 7.63 -5.20
CA PRO A 179 -22.52 6.53 -5.03
C PRO A 179 -23.92 7.06 -4.78
N ASN A 180 -24.90 6.55 -5.53
CA ASN A 180 -26.32 6.84 -5.28
C ASN A 180 -26.80 6.28 -3.92
N ASN A 181 -26.08 5.29 -3.37
CA ASN A 181 -26.35 4.67 -2.07
C ASN A 181 -25.04 4.19 -1.43
N ILE A 182 -24.74 4.64 -0.21
CA ILE A 182 -23.51 4.30 0.51
C ILE A 182 -23.49 2.84 0.96
N ILE A 183 -24.63 2.30 1.40
CA ILE A 183 -24.75 0.88 1.78
C ILE A 183 -24.56 0.01 0.54
N GLY A 184 -25.17 0.42 -0.59
CA GLY A 184 -24.96 -0.24 -1.88
C GLY A 184 -23.50 -0.17 -2.35
N ALA A 185 -22.84 0.97 -2.17
CA ALA A 185 -21.43 1.17 -2.52
C ALA A 185 -20.50 0.29 -1.66
N ALA A 186 -20.77 0.21 -0.35
CA ALA A 186 -20.03 -0.66 0.55
C ALA A 186 -20.22 -2.14 0.19
N ASN A 187 -21.44 -2.55 -0.20
CA ASN A 187 -21.73 -3.93 -0.58
C ASN A 187 -21.18 -4.31 -1.97
N SER A 188 -21.01 -3.35 -2.87
CA SER A 188 -20.53 -3.57 -4.25
C SER A 188 -19.03 -3.31 -4.43
N ASN A 189 -18.28 -3.21 -3.33
CA ASN A 189 -16.86 -2.83 -3.32
C ASN A 189 -16.57 -1.51 -4.10
N ASN A 190 -17.52 -0.57 -4.17
CA ASN A 190 -17.23 0.76 -4.71
C ASN A 190 -16.47 1.60 -3.66
N ILE A 191 -15.19 1.23 -3.48
CA ILE A 191 -14.30 1.81 -2.48
C ILE A 191 -14.09 3.31 -2.73
N LEU A 192 -14.02 3.72 -4.00
CA LEU A 192 -13.86 5.12 -4.37
C LEU A 192 -15.06 5.97 -3.95
N GLY A 193 -16.28 5.45 -4.11
CA GLY A 193 -17.48 6.11 -3.60
C GLY A 193 -17.47 6.27 -2.08
N VAL A 194 -16.94 5.29 -1.34
CA VAL A 194 -16.74 5.40 0.11
C VAL A 194 -15.73 6.50 0.46
N VAL A 195 -14.64 6.62 -0.29
CA VAL A 195 -13.62 7.69 -0.11
C VAL A 195 -14.25 9.08 -0.28
N ILE A 196 -14.97 9.32 -1.38
CA ILE A 196 -15.60 10.61 -1.64
C ILE A 196 -16.61 10.96 -0.56
N PHE A 197 -17.47 10.00 -0.19
CA PHE A 197 -18.43 10.19 0.89
C PHE A 197 -17.73 10.50 2.22
N ALA A 198 -16.67 9.79 2.58
CA ALA A 198 -15.93 10.00 3.82
C ALA A 198 -15.28 11.40 3.88
N ILE A 199 -14.72 11.87 2.75
CA ILE A 199 -14.16 13.24 2.65
C ILE A 199 -15.27 14.28 2.82
N PHE A 200 -16.38 14.13 2.09
CA PHE A 200 -17.51 15.06 2.17
C PHE A 200 -18.12 15.09 3.58
N PHE A 201 -18.37 13.91 4.16
CA PHE A 201 -18.86 13.76 5.53
C PHE A 201 -17.91 14.38 6.55
N GLY A 202 -16.61 14.06 6.48
CA GLY A 202 -15.60 14.59 7.40
C GLY A 202 -15.47 16.11 7.31
N PHE A 203 -15.55 16.68 6.10
CA PHE A 203 -15.52 18.12 5.89
C PHE A 203 -16.77 18.81 6.46
N CYS A 204 -17.97 18.29 6.19
CA CYS A 204 -19.20 18.80 6.76
C CYS A 204 -19.22 18.70 8.29
N ALA A 205 -18.75 17.57 8.86
CA ALA A 205 -18.61 17.39 10.30
C ALA A 205 -17.63 18.41 10.91
N TYR A 206 -16.50 18.68 10.24
CA TYR A 206 -15.56 19.72 10.63
C TYR A 206 -16.20 21.11 10.62
N LEU A 207 -16.96 21.46 9.57
CA LEU A 207 -17.64 22.76 9.48
C LEU A 207 -18.70 22.95 10.57
N VAL A 208 -19.52 21.93 10.85
CA VAL A 208 -20.50 21.96 11.95
C VAL A 208 -19.79 22.13 13.29
N GLY A 209 -18.66 21.44 13.49
CA GLY A 209 -17.86 21.54 14.72
C GLY A 209 -17.21 22.89 14.98
N ARG A 210 -17.21 23.80 13.99
CA ARG A 210 -16.74 25.18 14.12
C ARG A 210 -17.83 26.16 14.56
N GLN A 211 -19.09 25.74 14.55
CA GLN A 211 -20.19 26.55 15.06
C GLN A 211 -20.12 26.56 16.60
N GLU A 212 -20.22 27.73 17.23
CA GLU A 212 -20.09 27.88 18.69
C GLU A 212 -21.05 26.96 19.46
N ASN A 213 -22.29 26.84 18.99
CA ASN A 213 -23.33 25.99 19.60
C ASN A 213 -23.00 24.49 19.58
N PHE A 214 -22.04 24.04 18.76
CA PHE A 214 -21.73 22.63 18.56
C PHE A 214 -20.31 22.24 19.01
N GLU A 215 -19.54 23.15 19.61
CA GLU A 215 -18.14 22.89 20.00
C GLU A 215 -18.02 21.71 20.98
N GLN A 216 -18.88 21.66 22.01
CA GLN A 216 -18.88 20.57 22.98
C GLN A 216 -19.21 19.22 22.33
N ASN A 217 -20.25 19.20 21.48
CA ASN A 217 -20.68 18.01 20.74
C ASN A 217 -19.57 17.51 19.80
N PHE A 218 -18.88 18.44 19.13
CA PHE A 218 -17.77 18.11 18.24
C PHE A 218 -16.56 17.54 18.99
N ASN A 219 -16.26 18.07 20.18
CA ASN A 219 -15.19 17.50 21.02
C ASN A 219 -15.53 16.08 21.50
N ILE A 220 -16.79 15.80 21.84
CA ILE A 220 -17.27 14.45 22.15
C ILE A 220 -17.14 13.54 20.91
N PHE A 221 -17.62 14.00 19.75
CA PHE A 221 -17.50 13.29 18.48
C PHE A 221 -16.03 12.95 18.16
N LYS A 222 -15.10 13.89 18.28
CA LYS A 222 -13.67 13.65 18.08
C LYS A 222 -13.10 12.57 19.01
N LYS A 223 -13.50 12.54 20.29
CA LYS A 223 -13.06 11.51 21.23
C LYS A 223 -13.55 10.12 20.80
N TRP A 224 -14.82 10.00 20.45
CA TRP A 224 -15.39 8.76 19.92
C TRP A 224 -14.71 8.31 18.62
N LEU A 225 -14.55 9.23 17.68
CA LEU A 225 -13.88 8.99 16.41
C LEU A 225 -12.44 8.52 16.60
N THR A 226 -11.71 9.15 17.54
CA THR A 226 -10.35 8.73 17.91
C THR A 226 -10.34 7.32 18.48
N PHE A 227 -11.27 6.99 19.37
CA PHE A 227 -11.38 5.64 19.92
C PHE A 227 -11.67 4.59 18.85
N ILE A 228 -12.64 4.82 17.97
CA ILE A 228 -12.98 3.91 16.87
C ILE A 228 -11.78 3.73 15.93
N TYR A 229 -11.12 4.83 15.57
CA TYR A 229 -9.90 4.80 14.76
C TYR A 229 -8.81 3.93 15.39
N LEU A 230 -8.58 4.05 16.70
CA LEU A 230 -7.62 3.22 17.44
C LEU A 230 -8.03 1.74 17.50
N VAL A 231 -9.33 1.44 17.66
CA VAL A 231 -9.85 0.06 17.63
C VAL A 231 -9.60 -0.58 16.27
N ILE A 232 -9.96 0.09 15.18
CA ILE A 232 -9.74 -0.42 13.81
C ILE A 232 -8.23 -0.58 13.55
N SER A 233 -7.41 0.40 13.96
CA SER A 233 -5.94 0.30 13.88
C SER A 233 -5.41 -0.92 14.64
N LYS A 234 -6.00 -1.25 15.80
CA LYS A 234 -5.62 -2.44 16.58
C LYS A 234 -6.02 -3.73 15.89
N MET A 235 -7.21 -3.79 15.27
CA MET A 235 -7.66 -4.94 14.47
C MET A 235 -6.68 -5.24 13.33
N ILE A 236 -6.25 -4.21 12.60
CA ILE A 236 -5.23 -4.34 11.55
C ILE A 236 -3.90 -4.80 12.16
N GLY A 237 -3.52 -4.26 13.32
CA GLY A 237 -2.36 -4.71 14.07
C GLY A 237 -2.35 -6.22 14.36
N VAL A 238 -3.51 -6.84 14.56
CA VAL A 238 -3.63 -8.31 14.70
C VAL A 238 -3.36 -8.99 13.37
N LEU A 239 -3.92 -8.50 12.26
CA LEU A 239 -3.68 -9.06 10.92
C LEU A 239 -2.21 -9.00 10.52
N ILE A 240 -1.51 -7.89 10.80
CA ILE A 240 -0.07 -7.75 10.49
C ILE A 240 0.77 -8.75 11.29
N LYS A 241 0.34 -9.16 12.49
CA LYS A 241 1.04 -10.23 13.24
C LYS A 241 0.88 -11.61 12.60
N ILE A 242 -0.19 -11.81 11.83
CA ILE A 242 -0.46 -13.06 11.09
C ILE A 242 0.28 -13.05 9.73
N MET A 243 0.54 -11.87 9.19
CA MET A 243 1.17 -11.66 7.88
C MET A 243 2.45 -12.48 7.61
N PRO A 244 3.42 -12.63 8.54
CA PRO A 244 4.62 -13.43 8.27
C PRO A 244 4.30 -14.90 7.93
N TYR A 245 3.27 -15.49 8.54
CA TYR A 245 2.86 -16.87 8.25
C TYR A 245 2.22 -16.96 6.87
N THR A 246 1.35 -16.01 6.54
CA THR A 246 0.70 -15.96 5.22
C THR A 246 1.69 -15.65 4.10
N ILE A 247 2.73 -14.86 4.35
CA ILE A 247 3.79 -14.61 3.35
C ILE A 247 4.47 -15.93 2.93
N VAL A 248 4.78 -16.82 3.88
CA VAL A 248 5.35 -18.14 3.55
C VAL A 248 4.41 -18.91 2.62
N THR A 249 3.12 -18.97 2.95
CA THR A 249 2.15 -19.73 2.15
C THR A 249 1.92 -19.09 0.79
N MET A 250 1.90 -17.76 0.71
CA MET A 250 1.76 -16.98 -0.52
C MET A 250 2.94 -17.19 -1.47
N ILE A 251 4.19 -17.15 -0.97
CA ILE A 251 5.38 -17.38 -1.80
C ILE A 251 5.38 -18.80 -2.35
N VAL A 252 5.16 -19.78 -1.48
CA VAL A 252 5.15 -21.19 -1.88
C VAL A 252 4.07 -21.43 -2.92
N ASP A 253 2.85 -20.97 -2.67
CA ASP A 253 1.72 -21.10 -3.59
C ASP A 253 2.01 -20.44 -4.95
N THR A 254 2.57 -19.23 -4.95
CA THR A 254 2.94 -18.52 -6.18
C THR A 254 4.00 -19.25 -6.98
N LEU A 255 5.05 -19.76 -6.32
CA LEU A 255 6.12 -20.50 -7.00
C LEU A 255 5.66 -21.88 -7.51
N LEU A 256 4.67 -22.49 -6.86
CA LEU A 256 4.02 -23.71 -7.35
C LEU A 256 3.18 -23.45 -8.61
N VAL A 257 2.51 -22.29 -8.69
CA VAL A 257 1.65 -21.95 -9.84
C VAL A 257 2.48 -21.41 -11.01
N ASN A 258 3.40 -20.49 -10.73
CA ASN A 258 4.07 -19.63 -11.72
C ASN A 258 5.56 -19.97 -11.93
N GLY A 259 6.12 -20.93 -11.19
CA GLY A 259 7.52 -21.34 -11.33
C GLY A 259 8.55 -20.29 -10.89
N ILE A 260 9.83 -20.59 -11.15
CA ILE A 260 10.98 -19.77 -10.72
C ILE A 260 11.04 -18.42 -11.45
N ASP A 261 10.46 -18.31 -12.64
CA ASP A 261 10.46 -17.06 -13.42
C ASP A 261 9.80 -15.90 -12.65
N SER A 262 8.86 -16.22 -11.76
CA SER A 262 8.24 -15.24 -10.86
C SER A 262 9.25 -14.58 -9.88
N ILE A 263 10.36 -15.24 -9.53
CA ILE A 263 11.43 -14.67 -8.69
C ILE A 263 12.20 -13.59 -9.45
N ILE A 264 12.39 -13.76 -10.77
CA ILE A 264 13.07 -12.76 -11.62
C ILE A 264 12.23 -11.49 -11.68
N GLU A 265 10.93 -11.61 -11.90
CA GLU A 265 9.98 -10.50 -11.88
C GLU A 265 9.95 -9.79 -10.53
N ALA A 266 9.99 -10.53 -9.43
CA ALA A 266 10.08 -9.94 -8.09
C ALA A 266 11.39 -9.14 -7.90
N GLY A 267 12.52 -9.65 -8.42
CA GLY A 267 13.80 -8.96 -8.42
C GLY A 267 13.77 -7.66 -9.24
N LEU A 268 13.20 -7.71 -10.45
CA LEU A 268 12.98 -6.52 -11.28
C LEU A 268 12.10 -5.49 -10.55
N PHE A 269 11.03 -5.95 -9.90
CA PHE A 269 10.15 -5.09 -9.10
C PHE A 269 10.92 -4.36 -7.99
N VAL A 270 11.80 -5.05 -7.25
CA VAL A 270 12.68 -4.41 -6.25
C VAL A 270 13.53 -3.32 -6.89
N ILE A 271 14.20 -3.64 -8.01
CA ILE A 271 15.07 -2.69 -8.70
C ILE A 271 14.30 -1.43 -9.12
N LEU A 272 13.13 -1.60 -9.74
CA LEU A 272 12.29 -0.47 -10.19
C LEU A 272 11.79 0.38 -9.03
N ILE A 273 11.53 -0.21 -7.86
CA ILE A 273 11.17 0.54 -6.65
C ILE A 273 12.31 1.44 -6.17
N TYR A 274 13.54 0.92 -6.14
CA TYR A 274 14.70 1.72 -5.73
C TYR A 274 15.08 2.77 -6.78
N ILE A 275 14.91 2.49 -8.08
CA ILE A 275 15.06 3.50 -9.13
C ILE A 275 14.00 4.60 -8.97
N SER A 276 12.74 4.23 -8.76
CA SER A 276 11.63 5.19 -8.53
C SER A 276 11.92 6.07 -7.31
N TRP A 277 12.42 5.47 -6.23
CA TRP A 277 12.82 6.17 -5.01
C TRP A 277 13.87 7.26 -5.27
N VAL A 278 14.91 6.93 -6.03
CA VAL A 278 15.95 7.89 -6.43
C VAL A 278 15.37 8.98 -7.33
N LEU A 279 14.57 8.64 -8.33
CA LEU A 279 13.95 9.62 -9.23
C LEU A 279 13.00 10.57 -8.51
N VAL A 280 12.25 10.09 -7.52
CA VAL A 280 11.40 10.95 -6.68
C VAL A 280 12.23 11.93 -5.87
N PHE A 281 13.40 11.53 -5.33
CA PHE A 281 14.31 12.48 -4.68
C PHE A 281 14.93 13.49 -5.65
N VAL A 282 15.18 13.10 -6.90
CA VAL A 282 15.59 14.03 -7.96
C VAL A 282 14.48 15.06 -8.22
N ILE A 283 13.21 14.62 -8.28
CA ILE A 283 12.07 15.54 -8.38
C ILE A 283 11.96 16.45 -7.15
N HIS A 284 12.15 15.94 -5.94
CA HIS A 284 12.18 16.76 -4.73
C HIS A 284 13.29 17.82 -4.79
N SER A 285 14.45 17.45 -5.32
CA SER A 285 15.56 18.39 -5.56
C SER A 285 15.19 19.46 -6.58
N ALA A 286 14.55 19.07 -7.68
CA ALA A 286 14.09 20.00 -8.71
C ALA A 286 13.06 20.99 -8.15
N ILE A 287 12.08 20.51 -7.37
CA ILE A 287 11.09 21.36 -6.71
C ILE A 287 11.76 22.40 -5.81
N LEU A 288 12.74 21.99 -4.99
CA LEU A 288 13.49 22.93 -4.14
C LEU A 288 14.29 23.93 -4.97
N GLY A 289 14.92 23.49 -6.06
CA GLY A 289 15.64 24.36 -7.00
C GLY A 289 14.73 25.42 -7.62
N PHE A 290 13.53 25.05 -8.07
CA PHE A 290 12.53 26.00 -8.59
C PHE A 290 12.05 27.01 -7.54
N LEU A 291 12.13 26.67 -6.25
CA LEU A 291 11.83 27.60 -5.14
C LEU A 291 13.02 28.50 -4.76
N GLY A 292 14.16 28.37 -5.43
CA GLY A 292 15.40 29.08 -5.10
C GLY A 292 16.07 28.57 -3.83
N LEU A 293 15.83 27.31 -3.45
CA LEU A 293 16.41 26.67 -2.27
C LEU A 293 17.46 25.63 -2.69
N ASN A 294 18.58 25.57 -1.97
CA ASN A 294 19.63 24.58 -2.26
C ASN A 294 19.24 23.17 -1.76
N PRO A 295 19.03 22.17 -2.66
CA PRO A 295 18.63 20.82 -2.27
C PRO A 295 19.64 20.10 -1.39
N ILE A 296 20.93 20.41 -1.52
CA ILE A 296 22.00 19.79 -0.73
C ILE A 296 21.82 20.11 0.74
N VAL A 297 21.40 21.34 1.07
CA VAL A 297 21.15 21.76 2.44
C VAL A 297 19.94 21.00 3.02
N TYR A 298 18.89 20.83 2.21
CA TYR A 298 17.76 19.98 2.56
C TYR A 298 18.18 18.56 2.91
N PHE A 299 18.88 17.86 2.02
CA PHE A 299 19.26 16.45 2.27
C PHE A 299 20.20 16.29 3.45
N LYS A 300 21.14 17.23 3.67
CA LYS A 300 22.01 17.22 4.85
C LYS A 300 21.23 17.30 6.16
N LYS A 301 20.22 18.17 6.22
CA LYS A 301 19.38 18.33 7.43
C LYS A 301 18.35 17.20 7.57
N ALA A 302 17.77 16.76 6.46
CA ALA A 302 16.74 15.71 6.42
C ALA A 302 17.31 14.30 6.61
N PHE A 303 18.61 14.08 6.44
CA PHE A 303 19.25 12.76 6.46
C PHE A 303 18.83 11.89 7.65
N LYS A 304 18.83 12.43 8.87
CA LYS A 304 18.45 11.67 10.08
C LYS A 304 16.99 11.22 10.05
N ALA A 305 16.08 12.10 9.63
CA ALA A 305 14.65 11.76 9.51
C ALA A 305 14.42 10.76 8.36
N LEU A 306 15.04 10.98 7.20
CA LEU A 306 14.90 10.08 6.04
C LEU A 306 15.47 8.68 6.31
N LEU A 307 16.59 8.60 7.04
CA LEU A 307 17.19 7.33 7.46
C LEU A 307 16.32 6.63 8.51
N MET A 308 15.79 7.37 9.48
CA MET A 308 14.85 6.80 10.44
C MET A 308 13.59 6.28 9.74
N ALA A 309 13.03 7.02 8.79
CA ALA A 309 11.90 6.57 7.99
C ALA A 309 12.22 5.28 7.20
N PHE A 310 13.41 5.23 6.59
CA PHE A 310 13.87 4.07 5.84
C PHE A 310 14.00 2.82 6.71
N VAL A 311 14.63 2.93 7.88
CA VAL A 311 14.89 1.80 8.78
C VAL A 311 13.66 1.38 9.56
N SER A 312 12.91 2.36 10.10
CA SER A 312 11.72 2.11 10.93
C SER A 312 10.52 1.67 10.12
N ARG A 313 10.44 2.08 8.83
CA ARG A 313 9.30 1.85 7.95
C ARG A 313 7.98 2.39 8.52
N SER A 314 8.08 3.50 9.26
CA SER A 314 6.91 4.21 9.77
C SER A 314 7.08 5.72 9.62
N SER A 315 6.21 6.32 8.80
CA SER A 315 6.12 7.79 8.67
C SER A 315 5.65 8.42 9.99
N ALA A 316 4.67 7.81 10.65
CA ALA A 316 4.15 8.27 11.94
C ALA A 316 5.21 8.13 13.05
N GLY A 317 5.96 7.02 13.08
CA GLY A 317 7.05 6.83 14.03
C GLY A 317 8.24 7.78 13.82
N THR A 318 8.37 8.34 12.62
CA THR A 318 9.42 9.31 12.28
C THR A 318 8.98 10.77 12.48
N LEU A 319 7.68 11.02 12.73
CA LEU A 319 7.10 12.36 12.80
C LEU A 319 7.85 13.34 13.73
N PRO A 320 8.30 12.96 14.95
CA PRO A 320 9.05 13.88 15.80
C PRO A 320 10.36 14.38 15.15
N LEU A 321 11.09 13.50 14.45
CA LEU A 321 12.31 13.87 13.72
C LEU A 321 11.99 14.70 12.48
N THR A 322 10.86 14.42 11.82
CA THR A 322 10.37 15.21 10.69
C THR A 322 10.07 16.65 11.10
N ILE A 323 9.38 16.85 12.23
CA ILE A 323 9.05 18.19 12.75
C ILE A 323 10.32 18.95 13.13
N ASP A 324 11.24 18.33 13.88
CA ASP A 324 12.52 18.93 14.24
C ASP A 324 13.36 19.32 13.02
N CYS A 325 13.40 18.46 12.00
CA CYS A 325 14.06 18.75 10.72
C CYS A 325 13.41 19.94 10.01
N LEU A 326 12.09 19.98 9.93
CA LEU A 326 11.35 21.07 9.29
C LEU A 326 11.60 22.41 9.97
N GLU A 327 11.62 22.44 11.30
CA GLU A 327 11.97 23.64 12.03
C GLU A 327 13.40 24.10 11.70
N LYS A 328 14.36 23.18 11.59
CA LYS A 328 15.75 23.48 11.14
C LYS A 328 15.83 23.92 9.68
N LEU A 329 14.81 23.62 8.88
CA LEU A 329 14.67 24.08 7.49
C LEU A 329 13.88 25.40 7.41
N GLY A 330 13.62 26.08 8.53
CA GLY A 330 12.95 27.37 8.54
C GLY A 330 11.43 27.32 8.38
N VAL A 331 10.83 26.13 8.50
CA VAL A 331 9.36 25.97 8.54
C VAL A 331 8.88 26.33 9.95
N SER A 332 7.80 27.09 10.06
CA SER A 332 7.22 27.42 11.36
C SER A 332 6.80 26.15 12.10
N ARG A 333 6.91 26.11 13.43
CA ARG A 333 6.53 24.93 14.23
C ARG A 333 5.08 24.50 14.00
N GLY A 334 4.18 25.47 13.81
CA GLY A 334 2.78 25.22 13.46
C GLY A 334 2.64 24.54 12.09
N GLY A 335 3.30 25.08 11.05
CA GLY A 335 3.31 24.48 9.71
C GLY A 335 3.96 23.09 9.70
N ALA A 336 5.08 22.93 10.40
CA ALA A 336 5.80 21.67 10.53
C ALA A 336 4.96 20.58 11.21
N THR A 337 4.29 20.93 12.30
CA THR A 337 3.40 19.99 13.01
C THR A 337 2.18 19.65 12.16
N PHE A 338 1.54 20.64 11.56
CA PHE A 338 0.33 20.44 10.76
C PHE A 338 0.59 19.64 9.48
N VAL A 339 1.48 20.13 8.62
CA VAL A 339 1.77 19.49 7.32
C VAL A 339 2.57 18.20 7.51
N GLY A 340 3.50 18.17 8.47
CA GLY A 340 4.19 16.94 8.86
C GLY A 340 3.21 15.86 9.29
N SER A 341 2.26 16.17 10.17
CA SER A 341 1.27 15.19 10.63
C SER A 341 0.33 14.73 9.52
N ILE A 342 -0.21 15.66 8.73
CA ILE A 342 -1.15 15.29 7.64
C ILE A 342 -0.46 14.45 6.57
N SER A 343 0.82 14.69 6.29
CA SER A 343 1.60 13.89 5.33
C SER A 343 1.84 12.45 5.77
N THR A 344 1.67 12.14 7.07
CA THR A 344 1.74 10.74 7.53
C THR A 344 0.54 9.92 7.12
N THR A 345 -0.55 10.58 6.70
CA THR A 345 -1.81 9.94 6.31
C THR A 345 -2.26 10.32 4.89
N MET A 346 -1.56 11.25 4.25
CA MET A 346 -1.91 11.82 2.95
C MET A 346 -0.69 12.08 2.08
N GLY A 347 -0.83 11.97 0.75
CA GLY A 347 0.23 12.35 -0.19
C GLY A 347 1.44 11.42 -0.16
N MET A 348 1.18 10.12 -0.09
CA MET A 348 2.21 9.09 0.00
C MET A 348 2.88 8.83 -1.36
N ASN A 349 3.88 9.64 -1.71
CA ASN A 349 4.66 9.49 -2.96
C ASN A 349 5.18 8.06 -3.19
N GLY A 350 5.61 7.38 -2.13
CA GLY A 350 6.10 6.01 -2.16
C GLY A 350 4.99 4.99 -2.30
N CYS A 351 4.09 4.92 -1.33
CA CYS A 351 3.09 3.85 -1.24
C CYS A 351 1.96 4.02 -2.27
N ALA A 352 1.36 5.20 -2.34
CA ALA A 352 0.24 5.49 -3.24
C ALA A 352 0.70 6.09 -4.57
N GLY A 353 1.95 6.54 -4.69
CA GLY A 353 2.54 7.03 -5.94
C GLY A 353 3.21 5.89 -6.72
N TYR A 354 4.54 5.83 -6.70
CA TYR A 354 5.27 4.97 -7.63
C TYR A 354 5.04 3.46 -7.40
N TYR A 355 4.89 3.02 -6.15
CA TYR A 355 4.66 1.59 -5.86
C TYR A 355 3.30 1.12 -6.38
N ALA A 356 2.26 1.87 -6.05
CA ALA A 356 0.91 1.67 -6.54
C ALA A 356 0.86 1.59 -8.07
N ALA A 357 1.48 2.56 -8.75
CA ALA A 357 1.53 2.59 -10.20
C ALA A 357 2.26 1.37 -10.79
N LEU A 358 3.42 0.99 -10.23
CA LEU A 358 4.16 -0.21 -10.66
C LEU A 358 3.32 -1.49 -10.47
N VAL A 359 2.58 -1.60 -9.37
CA VAL A 359 1.66 -2.73 -9.16
C VAL A 359 0.55 -2.75 -10.20
N CYS A 360 -0.06 -1.61 -10.51
CA CYS A 360 -1.10 -1.55 -11.55
C CYS A 360 -0.56 -1.99 -12.92
N VAL A 361 0.64 -1.53 -13.31
CA VAL A 361 1.28 -1.95 -14.56
C VAL A 361 1.56 -3.46 -14.56
N PHE A 362 2.15 -3.98 -13.48
CA PHE A 362 2.40 -5.42 -13.32
C PHE A 362 1.12 -6.23 -13.50
N MET A 363 0.03 -5.83 -12.85
CA MET A 363 -1.24 -6.55 -12.90
C MET A 363 -1.89 -6.53 -14.28
N LEU A 364 -1.87 -5.39 -14.97
CA LEU A 364 -2.41 -5.29 -16.31
C LEU A 364 -1.61 -6.17 -17.28
N ASN A 365 -0.28 -6.12 -17.22
CA ASN A 365 0.58 -6.93 -18.08
C ASN A 365 0.45 -8.44 -17.77
N ALA A 366 0.40 -8.83 -16.49
CA ALA A 366 0.24 -10.23 -16.08
C ALA A 366 -1.11 -10.82 -16.52
N LEU A 367 -2.15 -9.98 -16.62
CA LEU A 367 -3.48 -10.39 -17.09
C LEU A 367 -3.67 -10.22 -18.61
N GLY A 368 -2.63 -9.77 -19.32
CA GLY A 368 -2.69 -9.50 -20.77
C GLY A 368 -3.62 -8.34 -21.14
N ILE A 369 -3.91 -7.43 -20.20
CA ILE A 369 -4.79 -6.29 -20.41
C ILE A 369 -3.97 -5.13 -20.97
N PRO A 370 -4.34 -4.57 -22.14
CA PRO A 370 -3.56 -3.50 -22.76
C PRO A 370 -3.58 -2.23 -21.89
N LEU A 371 -2.40 -1.69 -21.63
CA LEU A 371 -2.19 -0.41 -20.94
C LEU A 371 -2.10 0.71 -21.97
N GLY A 372 -3.23 1.37 -22.23
CA GLY A 372 -3.30 2.56 -23.07
C GLY A 372 -3.16 3.86 -22.27
N PHE A 373 -3.31 4.98 -22.98
CA PHE A 373 -3.27 6.30 -22.35
C PHE A 373 -4.42 6.50 -21.35
N SER A 374 -5.62 6.01 -21.66
CA SER A 374 -6.80 6.08 -20.79
C SER A 374 -6.56 5.37 -19.46
N GLU A 375 -6.07 4.14 -19.51
CA GLU A 375 -5.79 3.33 -18.32
C GLU A 375 -4.68 4.00 -17.49
N GLY A 376 -3.67 4.58 -18.14
CA GLY A 376 -2.62 5.32 -17.45
C GLY A 376 -3.12 6.55 -16.69
N VAL A 377 -4.04 7.32 -17.28
CA VAL A 377 -4.69 8.45 -16.59
C VAL A 377 -5.50 7.97 -15.39
N ILE A 378 -6.26 6.88 -15.57
CA ILE A 378 -7.06 6.27 -14.49
C ILE A 378 -6.16 5.81 -13.34
N ILE A 379 -5.04 5.15 -13.64
CA ILE A 379 -4.07 4.70 -12.62
C ILE A 379 -3.55 5.90 -11.82
N VAL A 380 -3.14 6.98 -12.48
CA VAL A 380 -2.62 8.17 -11.80
C VAL A 380 -3.69 8.82 -10.92
N LEU A 381 -4.93 8.93 -11.42
CA LEU A 381 -6.05 9.47 -10.63
C LEU A 381 -6.34 8.59 -9.41
N LEU A 382 -6.42 7.27 -9.60
CA LEU A 382 -6.62 6.32 -8.51
C LEU A 382 -5.47 6.37 -7.49
N CYS A 383 -4.23 6.51 -7.93
CA CYS A 383 -3.06 6.69 -7.06
C CYS A 383 -3.21 7.94 -6.18
N VAL A 384 -3.57 9.07 -6.78
CA VAL A 384 -3.79 10.33 -6.05
C VAL A 384 -4.93 10.20 -5.04
N ILE A 385 -6.06 9.62 -5.44
CA ILE A 385 -7.23 9.47 -4.55
C ILE A 385 -6.97 8.46 -3.44
N THR A 386 -6.27 7.37 -3.74
CA THR A 386 -5.89 6.35 -2.75
C THR A 386 -4.86 6.88 -1.77
N SER A 387 -4.13 7.94 -2.14
CA SER A 387 -3.20 8.59 -1.23
C SER A 387 -3.89 9.32 -0.06
N PHE A 388 -5.22 9.45 -0.05
CA PHE A 388 -5.97 10.07 1.04
C PHE A 388 -6.26 9.07 2.18
N GLY A 389 -6.08 9.49 3.43
CA GLY A 389 -6.74 8.90 4.60
C GLY A 389 -6.21 7.57 5.08
N ILE A 390 -5.02 7.19 4.65
CA ILE A 390 -4.41 5.93 5.03
C ILE A 390 -3.27 6.22 5.99
N ALA A 391 -3.47 5.97 7.28
CA ALA A 391 -2.48 6.37 8.28
C ALA A 391 -1.23 5.51 8.30
N GLY A 392 -0.06 6.16 8.41
CA GLY A 392 1.35 5.66 8.40
C GLY A 392 1.76 4.54 9.37
N ILE A 393 0.95 3.50 9.53
CA ILE A 393 1.19 2.25 10.26
C ILE A 393 1.69 1.17 9.28
N PRO A 394 2.52 0.19 9.71
CA PRO A 394 2.87 -0.96 8.87
C PRO A 394 1.62 -1.67 8.31
N GLY A 395 1.66 -2.27 7.12
CA GLY A 395 0.53 -3.01 6.52
C GLY A 395 -0.45 -2.18 5.67
N ILE A 396 -0.24 -0.87 5.55
CA ILE A 396 -0.96 0.06 4.66
C ILE A 396 -1.00 -0.40 3.20
N THR A 397 0.10 -0.99 2.73
CA THR A 397 0.29 -1.37 1.34
C THR A 397 -0.88 -2.19 0.81
N ILE A 398 -1.30 -3.18 1.59
CA ILE A 398 -2.38 -4.09 1.23
C ILE A 398 -3.70 -3.33 1.02
N MET A 399 -3.95 -2.29 1.82
CA MET A 399 -5.14 -1.45 1.69
C MET A 399 -5.09 -0.61 0.43
N ILE A 400 -3.97 0.07 0.17
CA ILE A 400 -3.74 0.85 -1.04
C ILE A 400 -3.98 -0.03 -2.27
N LEU A 401 -3.38 -1.22 -2.30
CA LEU A 401 -3.54 -2.15 -3.41
C LEU A 401 -4.98 -2.63 -3.56
N SER A 402 -5.69 -2.89 -2.45
CA SER A 402 -7.10 -3.30 -2.50
C SER A 402 -7.98 -2.21 -3.13
N ILE A 403 -7.76 -0.94 -2.75
CA ILE A 403 -8.48 0.22 -3.32
C ILE A 403 -8.22 0.32 -4.82
N LEU A 404 -6.96 0.26 -5.23
CA LEU A 404 -6.54 0.40 -6.62
C LEU A 404 -7.07 -0.73 -7.49
N LEU A 405 -6.91 -1.99 -7.05
CA LEU A 405 -7.37 -3.13 -7.81
C LEU A 405 -8.89 -3.15 -7.96
N SER A 406 -9.63 -2.79 -6.92
CA SER A 406 -11.08 -2.64 -7.04
C SER A 406 -11.46 -1.51 -8.00
N GLY A 407 -10.76 -0.38 -7.95
CA GLY A 407 -10.93 0.74 -8.89
C GLY A 407 -10.67 0.36 -10.35
N LEU A 408 -9.77 -0.61 -10.60
CA LEU A 408 -9.50 -1.17 -11.93
C LEU A 408 -10.38 -2.39 -12.27
N GLY A 409 -11.21 -2.88 -11.34
CA GLY A 409 -12.00 -4.10 -11.50
C GLY A 409 -11.20 -5.40 -11.40
N LEU A 410 -9.96 -5.35 -10.89
CA LEU A 410 -9.01 -6.45 -10.78
C LEU A 410 -8.94 -7.08 -9.38
N GLU A 411 -9.92 -6.79 -8.52
CA GLU A 411 -9.93 -7.24 -7.12
C GLU A 411 -9.87 -8.76 -6.95
N SER A 412 -10.42 -9.54 -7.90
CA SER A 412 -10.36 -11.01 -7.89
C SER A 412 -8.95 -11.56 -8.06
N HIS A 413 -8.01 -10.78 -8.59
CA HIS A 413 -6.65 -11.20 -8.93
C HIS A 413 -5.61 -10.78 -7.89
N PHE A 414 -6.05 -10.38 -6.68
CA PHE A 414 -5.15 -9.95 -5.60
C PHE A 414 -4.06 -10.99 -5.26
N SER A 415 -4.32 -12.28 -5.47
CA SER A 415 -3.36 -13.36 -5.25
C SER A 415 -2.08 -13.23 -6.11
N LEU A 416 -2.14 -12.57 -7.28
CA LEU A 416 -0.95 -12.34 -8.11
C LEU A 416 0.08 -11.42 -7.44
N LEU A 417 -0.37 -10.60 -6.48
CA LEU A 417 0.51 -9.73 -5.71
C LEU A 417 1.23 -10.45 -4.57
N ALA A 418 0.96 -11.74 -4.34
CA ALA A 418 1.57 -12.55 -3.30
C ALA A 418 3.10 -12.40 -3.24
N ILE A 419 3.77 -12.50 -4.40
CA ILE A 419 5.23 -12.42 -4.46
C ILE A 419 5.74 -11.00 -4.20
N ILE A 420 5.00 -9.96 -4.62
CA ILE A 420 5.33 -8.56 -4.35
C ILE A 420 5.11 -8.24 -2.86
N LEU A 421 4.02 -8.75 -2.27
CA LEU A 421 3.70 -8.59 -0.86
C LEU A 421 4.71 -9.31 0.04
N ALA A 422 5.27 -10.42 -0.44
CA ALA A 422 6.32 -11.14 0.26
C ALA A 422 7.62 -10.33 0.40
N ILE A 423 8.01 -9.60 -0.64
CA ILE A 423 9.21 -8.74 -0.64
C ILE A 423 8.92 -7.32 -0.12
N ASP A 424 7.66 -7.02 0.21
CA ASP A 424 7.21 -5.72 0.73
C ASP A 424 8.09 -5.15 1.84
N PRO A 425 8.62 -5.95 2.80
CA PRO A 425 9.53 -5.45 3.83
C PRO A 425 10.71 -4.61 3.33
N ILE A 426 11.27 -4.99 2.16
CA ILE A 426 12.42 -4.34 1.52
C ILE A 426 11.96 -3.12 0.72
N LEU A 427 10.80 -3.22 0.07
CA LEU A 427 10.20 -2.14 -0.71
C LEU A 427 9.75 -0.99 0.20
N ASP A 428 9.24 -1.33 1.38
CA ASP A 428 8.64 -0.40 2.34
C ASP A 428 9.63 0.61 2.91
N MET A 429 10.92 0.23 2.98
CA MET A 429 12.00 1.12 3.41
C MET A 429 12.10 2.34 2.49
N ALA A 430 12.21 2.11 1.17
CA ALA A 430 12.30 3.16 0.17
C ALA A 430 11.01 4.00 0.11
N ARG A 431 9.85 3.34 0.17
CA ARG A 431 8.54 4.03 0.14
C ARG A 431 8.33 4.93 1.35
N THR A 432 8.62 4.45 2.55
CA THR A 432 8.45 5.25 3.77
C THR A 432 9.36 6.47 3.75
N SER A 433 10.62 6.30 3.33
CA SER A 433 11.57 7.40 3.22
C SER A 433 11.11 8.48 2.23
N SER A 434 10.62 8.09 1.05
CA SER A 434 10.07 9.03 0.06
C SER A 434 8.76 9.68 0.48
N ASN A 435 7.90 8.99 1.24
CA ASN A 435 6.69 9.58 1.83
C ASN A 435 7.05 10.70 2.82
N VAL A 436 7.97 10.43 3.74
CA VAL A 436 8.45 11.40 4.73
C VAL A 436 9.12 12.60 4.05
N SER A 437 9.92 12.34 3.01
CA SER A 437 10.47 13.40 2.15
C SER A 437 9.39 14.25 1.49
N GLY A 438 8.39 13.60 0.88
CA GLY A 438 7.26 14.27 0.24
C GLY A 438 6.50 15.20 1.19
N GLY A 439 6.26 14.75 2.43
CA GLY A 439 5.68 15.56 3.49
C GLY A 439 6.52 16.78 3.86
N MET A 440 7.84 16.61 3.95
CA MET A 440 8.74 17.73 4.21
C MET A 440 8.76 18.74 3.05
N ILE A 441 8.82 18.26 1.80
CA ILE A 441 8.77 19.11 0.61
C ILE A 441 7.45 19.89 0.56
N ALA A 442 6.32 19.24 0.81
CA ALA A 442 5.02 19.90 0.86
C ALA A 442 4.96 21.00 1.94
N SER A 443 5.59 20.76 3.09
CA SER A 443 5.70 21.74 4.18
C SER A 443 6.51 22.97 3.76
N ILE A 444 7.67 22.77 3.13
CA ILE A 444 8.55 23.84 2.65
C ILE A 444 7.87 24.65 1.54
N VAL A 445 7.28 23.96 0.55
CA VAL A 445 6.54 24.60 -0.56
C VAL A 445 5.42 25.48 -0.01
N THR A 446 4.65 24.95 0.95
CA THR A 446 3.54 25.67 1.58
C THR A 446 4.00 26.92 2.30
N GLU A 447 4.96 26.81 3.22
CA GLU A 447 5.45 27.97 3.98
C GLU A 447 6.14 28.99 3.07
N LYS A 448 6.88 28.54 2.05
CA LYS A 448 7.51 29.44 1.07
C LYS A 448 6.46 30.21 0.29
N LYS A 449 5.39 29.55 -0.14
CA LYS A 449 4.30 30.19 -0.90
C LYS A 449 3.52 31.18 -0.04
N LEU A 450 3.39 30.91 1.25
CA LEU A 450 2.74 31.80 2.22
C LEU A 450 3.65 32.92 2.75
N GLY A 451 4.93 32.93 2.38
CA GLY A 451 5.91 33.92 2.85
C GLY A 451 6.36 33.73 4.30
N ASN A 452 6.09 32.57 4.90
CA ASN A 452 6.41 32.25 6.30
C ASN A 452 7.76 31.53 6.47
N LEU A 453 8.39 31.09 5.38
CA LEU A 453 9.63 30.32 5.45
C LEU A 453 10.83 31.20 5.85
N GLU A 454 11.48 30.86 6.96
CA GLU A 454 12.70 31.53 7.45
C GLU A 454 13.93 31.09 6.66
N ILE A 455 14.24 31.81 5.57
CA ILE A 455 15.35 31.47 4.66
C ILE A 455 16.71 31.44 5.38
N GLN A 456 16.94 32.33 6.34
CA GLN A 456 18.20 32.36 7.09
C GLN A 456 18.42 31.06 7.86
N LYS A 457 17.37 30.53 8.51
CA LYS A 457 17.40 29.26 9.23
C LYS A 457 17.57 28.08 8.29
N TYR A 458 17.06 28.17 7.05
CA TYR A 458 17.31 27.16 6.02
C TYR A 458 18.82 26.99 5.75
N TYR A 459 19.59 28.08 5.73
CA TYR A 459 21.02 28.07 5.39
C TYR A 459 22.00 28.03 6.58
N SER A 460 21.53 28.19 7.81
CA SER A 460 22.32 27.96 9.03
C SER A 460 22.55 26.47 9.29
#